data_AF-L5K5D1-F1
#
_entry.id   AF-L5K5D1-F1
#
_cell.length_a   1.000
_cell.length_b   1.000
_cell.length_c   1.000
_cell.angle_alpha   90.00
_cell.angle_beta   90.00
_cell.angle_gamma   90.00
#
_symmetry.space_group_name_H-M   'P 1'
#
loop_
_entity.id
_entity.type
_entity.pdbx_description
1 polymer ?
#
loop_
_entity_poly.entity_id
_entity_poly.type
_entity_poly.pdbx_seq_one_letter_code
_entity_poly.pdbx_strand_id
1 'polypeptide(L)'
;MDTPASRAKEAWMEPLQPTVHQGVTQLKDFITKLVDIEEKEELDLQRALSLQAPPVKEGPLFIHRTKGKSPLLTSSFKKLYFSLTTEALSFAKTPSSKKSALIKLANIRAAEKVEEKSFGSSHVMQVIYTDDAGRPQTAYLQCKCVNELNQWLSALRKVSINNTGLLGSYHPGVFRGDKWSCCHQKDKTDLGCDKTRSRVTLQEWNDPLDHDLEAQLIYRHLLGMEAALREKHRELSAGTEAASMLTGCGEASEDPLAQLLQVLQDLQEAHSCSPVSSLPLEPNCLLELQT
;
A
#
# COMPACT_ATOMS: atom_id res chain seq x y z
N MET A 1 -8.04 65.77 1.10
CA MET A 1 -7.13 64.67 0.77
C MET A 1 -7.78 63.36 1.19
N ASP A 2 -8.06 62.37 0.36
CA ASP A 2 -8.41 62.30 -1.06
C ASP A 2 -9.30 61.06 -1.16
N THR A 3 -10.53 61.21 -1.65
CA THR A 3 -11.47 60.11 -1.88
C THR A 3 -11.22 59.57 -3.29
N PRO A 4 -11.01 58.26 -3.52
CA PRO A 4 -10.85 57.75 -4.87
C PRO A 4 -12.25 57.62 -5.49
N ALA A 5 -12.71 58.69 -6.12
CA ALA A 5 -13.87 58.65 -6.99
C ALA A 5 -13.52 57.78 -8.21
N SER A 6 -14.10 56.58 -8.31
CA SER A 6 -14.13 55.81 -9.56
C SER A 6 -14.98 56.58 -10.56
N ARG A 7 -14.34 57.51 -11.27
CA ARG A 7 -14.95 58.26 -12.37
C ARG A 7 -15.33 57.25 -13.46
N ALA A 8 -16.62 56.95 -13.60
CA ALA A 8 -17.10 56.18 -14.74
C ALA A 8 -16.62 56.88 -16.02
N LYS A 9 -15.83 56.18 -16.85
CA LYS A 9 -15.25 56.74 -18.09
C LYS A 9 -16.32 57.18 -19.10
N GLU A 10 -17.57 56.77 -18.89
CA GLU A 10 -18.69 57.01 -19.79
C GLU A 10 -19.94 57.41 -18.98
N ALA A 11 -20.29 58.70 -19.01
CA ALA A 11 -21.37 59.27 -18.20
C ALA A 11 -22.75 58.69 -18.52
N TRP A 12 -22.94 58.13 -19.73
CA TRP A 12 -24.21 57.49 -20.12
C TRP A 12 -24.46 56.17 -19.38
N MET A 13 -23.42 55.54 -18.82
CA MET A 13 -23.56 54.29 -18.06
C MET A 13 -23.93 54.51 -16.58
N GLU A 14 -24.13 55.75 -16.14
CA GLU A 14 -24.44 56.09 -14.74
C GLU A 14 -25.63 55.29 -14.18
N PRO A 15 -26.76 55.13 -14.90
CA PRO A 15 -27.91 54.35 -14.39
C PRO A 15 -27.61 52.86 -14.19
N LEU A 16 -26.59 52.31 -14.85
CA LEU A 16 -26.20 50.90 -14.78
C LEU A 16 -25.07 50.66 -13.76
N GLN A 17 -24.42 51.72 -13.27
CA GLN A 17 -23.32 51.60 -12.31
C GLN A 17 -23.69 50.81 -11.06
N PRO A 18 -24.87 50.98 -10.43
CA PRO A 18 -25.21 50.23 -9.22
C PRO A 18 -25.23 48.71 -9.46
N THR A 19 -25.81 48.27 -10.58
CA THR A 19 -25.89 46.86 -10.96
C THR A 19 -24.52 46.29 -11.30
N VAL A 20 -23.68 47.06 -12.00
CA VAL A 20 -22.31 46.65 -12.32
C VAL A 20 -21.46 46.51 -11.05
N HIS A 21 -21.54 47.46 -10.12
CA HIS A 21 -20.82 47.37 -8.84
C HIS A 21 -21.29 46.18 -8.01
N GLN A 22 -22.60 45.91 -7.97
CA GLN A 22 -23.15 44.73 -7.30
C GLN A 22 -22.61 43.44 -7.92
N GLY A 23 -22.59 43.32 -9.24
CA GLY A 23 -22.04 42.16 -9.94
C GLY A 23 -20.53 41.98 -9.71
N VAL A 24 -19.77 43.07 -9.69
CA VAL A 24 -18.33 43.04 -9.38
C VAL A 24 -18.09 42.57 -7.94
N THR A 25 -18.88 43.03 -6.98
CA THR A 25 -18.78 42.58 -5.58
C THR A 25 -19.12 41.11 -5.45
N GLN A 26 -20.20 40.63 -6.06
CA GLN A 26 -20.58 39.22 -6.06
C GLN A 26 -19.51 38.32 -6.70
N LEU A 27 -18.91 38.76 -7.80
CA LEU A 27 -17.84 38.02 -8.46
C LEU A 27 -16.56 37.98 -7.62
N LYS A 28 -16.21 39.09 -6.96
CA LYS A 28 -15.07 39.13 -6.02
C LYS A 28 -15.30 38.20 -4.84
N ASP A 29 -16.46 38.26 -4.20
CA ASP A 29 -16.82 37.37 -3.10
C ASP A 29 -16.80 35.90 -3.53
N PHE A 30 -17.28 35.59 -4.74
CA PHE A 30 -17.23 34.24 -5.29
C PHE A 30 -15.79 33.76 -5.54
N ILE A 31 -14.94 34.59 -6.14
CA ILE A 31 -13.51 34.26 -6.34
C ILE A 31 -12.81 34.09 -4.99
N THR A 32 -13.07 34.96 -4.02
CA THR A 32 -12.52 34.83 -2.67
C THR A 32 -12.96 33.51 -2.04
N LYS A 33 -14.24 33.13 -2.13
CA LYS A 33 -14.72 31.84 -1.65
C LYS A 33 -14.13 30.63 -2.38
N LEU A 34 -13.82 30.74 -3.67
CA LEU A 34 -13.15 29.68 -4.44
C LEU A 34 -11.66 29.54 -4.08
N VAL A 35 -11.00 30.65 -3.75
CA VAL A 35 -9.59 30.67 -3.34
C VAL A 35 -9.43 30.29 -1.86
N ASP A 36 -10.46 30.51 -1.05
CA ASP A 36 -10.55 30.17 0.38
C ASP A 36 -11.09 28.74 0.63
N ILE A 37 -11.20 27.91 -0.42
CA ILE A 37 -11.32 26.46 -0.25
C ILE A 37 -9.98 26.01 0.32
N GLU A 38 -9.94 25.90 1.64
CA GLU A 38 -8.73 25.70 2.42
C GLU A 38 -7.95 24.46 1.95
N GLU A 39 -6.76 24.68 1.38
CA GLU A 39 -5.71 23.65 1.27
C GLU A 39 -5.49 22.96 2.63
N LYS A 40 -5.83 23.61 3.75
CA LYS A 40 -5.75 23.06 5.10
C LYS A 40 -6.82 22.03 5.42
N GLU A 41 -8.08 22.22 5.02
CA GLU A 41 -9.14 21.22 5.19
C GLU A 41 -8.91 20.02 4.27
N GLU A 42 -8.42 20.23 3.04
CA GLU A 42 -8.03 19.13 2.15
C GLU A 42 -6.81 18.37 2.68
N LEU A 43 -5.81 19.05 3.26
CA LEU A 43 -4.67 18.41 3.91
C LEU A 43 -5.03 17.72 5.22
N ASP A 44 -6.00 18.23 5.99
CA ASP A 44 -6.48 17.61 7.22
C ASP A 44 -7.42 16.44 6.93
N LEU A 45 -8.23 16.50 5.88
CA LEU A 45 -9.06 15.41 5.37
C LEU A 45 -8.19 14.33 4.70
N GLN A 46 -7.19 14.69 3.89
CA GLN A 46 -6.18 13.75 3.40
C GLN A 46 -5.41 13.12 4.57
N ARG A 47 -5.02 13.90 5.58
CA ARG A 47 -4.34 13.36 6.77
C ARG A 47 -5.25 12.44 7.57
N ALA A 48 -6.55 12.73 7.66
CA ALA A 48 -7.55 11.87 8.31
C ALA A 48 -7.81 10.60 7.49
N LEU A 49 -7.87 10.69 6.16
CA LEU A 49 -8.03 9.55 5.25
C LEU A 49 -6.77 8.67 5.21
N SER A 50 -5.56 9.26 5.23
CA SER A 50 -4.28 8.55 5.40
C SER A 50 -4.15 7.89 6.77
N LEU A 51 -4.83 8.41 7.80
CA LEU A 51 -4.95 7.75 9.11
C LEU A 51 -5.95 6.58 9.09
N GLN A 52 -6.88 6.55 8.14
CA GLN A 52 -7.89 5.50 7.96
C GLN A 52 -7.48 4.42 6.95
N ALA A 53 -6.50 4.68 6.08
CA ALA A 53 -5.96 3.67 5.19
C ALA A 53 -5.26 2.55 6.00
N PRO A 54 -5.69 1.29 5.87
CA PRO A 54 -5.02 0.17 6.53
C PRO A 54 -3.54 0.14 6.12
N PRO A 55 -2.61 -0.09 7.06
CA PRO A 55 -1.21 -0.23 6.69
C PRO A 55 -1.03 -1.46 5.79
N VAL A 56 -0.29 -1.28 4.69
CA VAL A 56 0.05 -2.36 3.75
C VAL A 56 0.82 -3.46 4.47
N LYS A 57 1.71 -3.07 5.39
CA LYS A 57 2.38 -4.00 6.30
C LYS A 57 2.79 -3.29 7.58
N GLU A 58 2.72 -4.00 8.69
CA GLU A 58 3.23 -3.53 9.97
C GLU A 58 3.93 -4.66 10.74
N GLY A 59 4.83 -4.29 11.65
CA GLY A 59 5.57 -5.27 12.42
C GLY A 59 6.86 -4.74 13.05
N PRO A 60 7.45 -5.50 13.98
CA PRO A 60 8.69 -5.14 14.62
C PRO A 60 9.88 -5.34 13.67
N LEU A 61 10.66 -4.28 13.47
CA LEU A 61 11.94 -4.34 12.76
C LEU A 61 13.03 -3.71 13.62
N PHE A 62 14.28 -4.04 13.34
CA PHE A 62 15.40 -3.32 13.91
C PHE A 62 16.01 -2.40 12.86
N ILE A 63 16.25 -1.13 13.22
CA ILE A 63 16.80 -0.13 12.30
C ILE A 63 18.22 0.28 12.66
N HIS A 64 19.05 0.40 11.64
CA HIS A 64 20.37 1.02 11.66
C HIS A 64 20.41 2.15 10.63
N ARG A 65 20.74 3.38 11.05
CA ARG A 65 20.76 4.57 10.17
C ARG A 65 22.17 5.03 9.89
N THR A 66 22.42 5.48 8.66
CA THR A 66 23.71 6.04 8.23
C THR A 66 23.80 7.56 8.40
N LYS A 67 23.00 8.17 9.29
CA LYS A 67 22.99 9.62 9.48
C LYS A 67 24.39 10.11 9.90
N GLY A 68 24.92 11.05 9.13
CA GLY A 68 26.32 11.49 9.20
C GLY A 68 26.73 12.18 10.51
N LYS A 69 28.05 12.13 10.74
CA LYS A 69 28.86 12.83 11.76
C LYS A 69 28.71 12.38 13.23
N SER A 70 28.60 11.08 13.51
CA SER A 70 28.98 10.55 14.83
C SER A 70 30.17 9.59 14.67
N PRO A 71 31.37 9.92 15.18
CA PRO A 71 32.55 9.07 15.11
C PRO A 71 32.56 8.02 16.24
N LEU A 72 31.44 7.33 16.48
CA LEU A 72 31.37 6.27 17.48
C LEU A 72 30.78 4.99 16.88
N LEU A 73 31.66 4.00 16.86
CA LEU A 73 31.60 2.64 16.32
C LEU A 73 30.58 1.71 17.01
N THR A 74 29.43 2.21 17.44
CA THR A 74 28.41 1.39 18.14
C THR A 74 26.98 1.81 17.78
N SER A 75 26.69 1.92 16.48
CA SER A 75 25.30 2.02 16.03
C SER A 75 24.69 0.62 16.10
N SER A 76 24.13 0.27 17.25
CA SER A 76 23.36 -0.96 17.41
C SER A 76 21.99 -0.83 16.75
N PHE A 77 21.49 -1.94 16.25
CA PHE A 77 20.14 -2.06 15.70
C PHE A 77 19.10 -1.75 16.76
N LYS A 78 18.28 -0.71 16.54
CA LYS A 78 17.21 -0.31 17.47
C LYS A 78 15.90 -0.97 17.07
N LYS A 79 15.31 -1.77 17.97
CA LYS A 79 13.99 -2.38 17.77
C LYS A 79 12.89 -1.33 17.84
N LEU A 80 12.08 -1.23 16.79
CA LEU A 80 10.93 -0.34 16.70
C LEU A 80 9.78 -1.05 15.98
N TYR A 81 8.56 -0.55 16.16
CA TYR A 81 7.40 -1.04 15.43
C TYR A 81 7.22 -0.20 14.16
N PHE A 82 7.29 -0.82 12.99
CA PHE A 82 7.15 -0.15 11.71
C PHE A 82 5.75 -0.34 11.15
N SER A 83 5.29 0.67 10.42
CA SER A 83 4.00 0.68 9.73
C SER A 83 4.23 1.33 8.37
N LEU A 84 3.95 0.57 7.31
CA LEU A 84 4.06 1.00 5.92
C LEU A 84 2.66 1.30 5.39
N THR A 85 2.47 2.54 4.95
CA THR A 85 1.26 2.97 4.25
C THR A 85 1.60 3.33 2.79
N THR A 86 0.57 3.68 2.03
CA THR A 86 0.69 4.25 0.68
C THR A 86 1.29 5.66 0.67
N GLU A 87 1.52 6.30 1.82
CA GLU A 87 2.18 7.61 1.87
C GLU A 87 3.56 7.59 2.54
N ALA A 88 3.77 6.72 3.54
CA ALA A 88 5.02 6.73 4.30
C ALA A 88 5.36 5.40 4.97
N LEU A 89 6.67 5.17 5.12
CA LEU A 89 7.21 4.25 6.10
C LEU A 89 7.39 4.99 7.43
N SER A 90 6.62 4.60 8.43
CA SER A 90 6.62 5.20 9.77
C SER A 90 7.10 4.20 10.83
N PHE A 91 7.59 4.71 11.96
CA PHE A 91 7.94 3.89 13.12
C PHE A 91 7.39 4.45 14.42
N ALA A 92 7.22 3.58 15.39
CA ALA A 92 6.75 3.88 16.73
C ALA A 92 7.57 3.07 17.75
N LYS A 93 7.61 3.52 19.02
CA LYS A 93 8.29 2.77 20.09
C LYS A 93 7.53 1.48 20.43
N THR A 94 6.20 1.59 20.47
CA THR A 94 5.24 0.50 20.69
C THR A 94 4.12 0.61 19.64
N PRO A 95 3.35 -0.48 19.40
CA PRO A 95 2.24 -0.46 18.43
C PRO A 95 1.18 0.63 18.72
N SER A 96 0.98 0.97 19.99
CA SER A 96 0.01 1.97 20.46
C SER A 96 0.57 3.39 20.56
N SER A 97 1.87 3.59 20.33
CA SER A 97 2.50 4.91 20.48
C SER A 97 2.37 5.77 19.21
N LYS A 98 2.49 7.10 19.37
CA LYS A 98 2.44 8.05 18.25
C LYS A 98 3.48 7.69 17.19
N LYS A 99 3.01 7.38 15.98
CA LYS A 99 3.84 7.06 14.81
C LYS A 99 4.62 8.30 14.38
N SER A 100 5.90 8.13 14.10
CA SER A 100 6.79 9.15 13.52
C SER A 100 7.18 8.72 12.11
N ALA A 101 6.89 9.56 11.12
CA ALA A 101 7.27 9.29 9.73
C ALA A 101 8.81 9.21 9.62
N LEU A 102 9.31 8.16 8.95
CA LEU A 102 10.73 8.00 8.66
C LEU A 102 11.07 8.36 7.24
N ILE A 103 10.33 7.79 6.30
CA ILE A 103 10.57 7.92 4.87
C ILE A 103 9.22 8.19 4.21
N LYS A 104 9.10 9.30 3.48
CA LYS A 104 7.97 9.51 2.56
C LYS A 104 8.08 8.50 1.44
N LEU A 105 6.97 7.84 1.09
CA LEU A 105 6.99 6.78 0.10
C LEU A 105 7.52 7.27 -1.26
N ALA A 106 7.07 8.45 -1.71
CA ALA A 106 7.52 9.08 -2.96
C ALA A 106 9.04 9.30 -3.04
N ASN A 107 9.74 9.28 -1.90
CA ASN A 107 11.17 9.47 -1.82
C ASN A 107 11.97 8.17 -1.86
N ILE A 108 11.33 7.00 -1.81
CA ILE A 108 12.00 5.71 -1.92
C ILE A 108 12.52 5.54 -3.35
N ARG A 109 13.80 5.20 -3.46
CA ARG A 109 14.51 5.02 -4.73
C ARG A 109 14.91 3.57 -4.99
N ALA A 110 15.10 2.78 -3.93
CA ALA A 110 15.28 1.33 -4.01
C ALA A 110 15.04 0.66 -2.65
N ALA A 111 14.58 -0.59 -2.68
CA ALA A 111 14.47 -1.45 -1.51
C ALA A 111 15.05 -2.84 -1.85
N GLU A 112 16.18 -3.18 -1.25
CA GLU A 112 16.97 -4.36 -1.65
C GLU A 112 17.53 -5.13 -0.46
N LYS A 113 17.83 -6.41 -0.69
CA LYS A 113 18.51 -7.27 0.29
C LYS A 113 19.98 -6.84 0.43
N VAL A 114 20.47 -6.87 1.67
CA VAL A 114 21.87 -6.61 2.02
C VAL A 114 22.63 -7.93 2.11
N GLU A 115 23.90 -7.92 1.73
CA GLU A 115 24.79 -9.08 1.85
C GLU A 115 24.99 -9.47 3.32
N GLU A 116 24.99 -10.76 3.62
CA GLU A 116 25.08 -11.26 5.01
C GLU A 116 26.37 -10.81 5.71
N LYS A 117 27.50 -10.81 4.99
CA LYS A 117 28.81 -10.39 5.49
C LYS A 117 28.87 -8.94 5.98
N SER A 118 27.89 -8.10 5.64
CA SER A 118 27.85 -6.71 6.07
C SER A 118 27.49 -6.54 7.55
N PHE A 119 26.50 -7.30 8.03
CA PHE A 119 25.98 -7.20 9.40
C PHE A 119 26.05 -8.51 10.20
N GLY A 120 26.57 -9.60 9.59
CA GLY A 120 26.54 -10.93 10.20
C GLY A 120 25.13 -11.51 10.30
N SER A 121 24.22 -11.07 9.43
CA SER A 121 22.83 -11.54 9.39
C SER A 121 22.33 -11.52 7.95
N SER A 122 21.72 -12.62 7.52
CA SER A 122 21.12 -12.78 6.18
C SER A 122 19.74 -12.16 6.04
N HIS A 123 19.17 -11.63 7.13
CA HIS A 123 17.81 -11.09 7.22
C HIS A 123 17.76 -9.55 7.20
N VAL A 124 18.71 -8.90 6.53
CA VAL A 124 18.81 -7.44 6.47
C VAL A 124 18.43 -6.94 5.08
N MET A 125 17.58 -5.92 5.04
CA MET A 125 17.30 -5.12 3.84
C MET A 125 17.79 -3.69 4.02
N GLN A 126 17.96 -2.99 2.90
CA GLN A 126 18.22 -1.58 2.85
C GLN A 126 17.12 -0.86 2.09
N VAL A 127 16.73 0.30 2.59
CA VAL A 127 15.83 1.24 1.92
C VAL A 127 16.64 2.48 1.60
N ILE A 128 16.84 2.72 0.30
CA ILE A 128 17.54 3.89 -0.24
C ILE A 128 16.47 4.92 -0.59
N TYR A 129 16.61 6.13 -0.07
CA TYR A 129 15.65 7.20 -0.24
C TYR A 129 16.33 8.56 -0.33
N THR A 130 15.65 9.56 -0.88
CA THR A 130 16.10 10.96 -0.83
C THR A 130 15.50 11.67 0.38
N ASP A 131 16.32 12.34 1.18
CA ASP A 131 15.81 13.19 2.26
C ASP A 131 15.11 14.45 1.70
N ASP A 132 14.49 15.25 2.58
CA ASP A 132 13.81 16.49 2.18
C ASP A 132 14.76 17.53 1.57
N ALA A 133 16.09 17.38 1.74
CA ALA A 133 17.11 18.19 1.10
C ALA A 133 17.62 17.59 -0.23
N GLY A 134 16.98 16.53 -0.73
CA GLY A 134 17.33 15.85 -1.97
C GLY A 134 18.57 14.96 -1.90
N ARG A 135 19.14 14.73 -0.71
CA ARG A 135 20.36 13.92 -0.57
C ARG A 135 20.04 12.44 -0.42
N PRO A 136 20.82 11.55 -1.04
CA PRO A 136 20.63 10.11 -0.89
C PRO A 136 20.96 9.67 0.55
N GLN A 137 20.03 8.93 1.15
CA GLN A 137 20.14 8.32 2.46
C GLN A 137 19.82 6.83 2.38
N THR A 138 20.41 6.07 3.29
CA THR A 138 20.16 4.62 3.39
C THR A 138 19.79 4.27 4.83
N ALA A 139 18.66 3.59 4.99
CA ALA A 139 18.25 2.95 6.22
C ALA A 139 18.39 1.43 6.07
N TYR A 140 19.09 0.79 7.02
CA TYR A 140 19.17 -0.66 7.08
C TYR A 140 18.16 -1.19 8.08
N LEU A 141 17.40 -2.21 7.70
CA LEU A 141 16.33 -2.80 8.47
C LEU A 141 16.58 -4.31 8.59
N GLN A 142 16.73 -4.78 9.82
CA GLN A 142 16.90 -6.20 10.12
C GLN A 142 15.55 -6.81 10.52
N CYS A 143 15.24 -7.93 9.89
CA CYS A 143 14.05 -8.73 10.09
C CYS A 143 14.35 -9.95 10.97
N LYS A 144 13.31 -10.56 11.56
CA LYS A 144 13.45 -11.73 12.43
C LYS A 144 13.84 -13.00 11.65
N CYS A 145 13.35 -13.14 10.42
CA CYS A 145 13.56 -14.31 9.56
C CYS A 145 13.46 -13.94 8.07
N VAL A 146 13.80 -14.89 7.20
CA VAL A 146 13.73 -14.74 5.73
C VAL A 146 12.32 -14.40 5.25
N ASN A 147 11.29 -15.01 5.85
CA ASN A 147 9.91 -14.74 5.47
C ASN A 147 9.52 -13.27 5.71
N GLU A 148 9.82 -12.74 6.90
CA GLU A 148 9.59 -11.32 7.20
C GLU A 148 10.38 -10.42 6.25
N LEU A 149 11.64 -10.73 5.99
CA LEU A 149 12.47 -9.98 5.04
C LEU A 149 11.81 -9.89 3.66
N ASN A 150 11.37 -11.03 3.12
CA ASN A 150 10.77 -11.09 1.80
C ASN A 150 9.43 -10.35 1.77
N GLN A 151 8.57 -10.53 2.77
CA GLN A 151 7.31 -9.79 2.86
C GLN A 151 7.51 -8.28 2.92
N TRP A 152 8.47 -7.80 3.72
CA TRP A 152 8.78 -6.37 3.79
C TRP A 152 9.36 -5.83 2.49
N LEU A 153 10.28 -6.56 1.84
CA LEU A 153 10.82 -6.18 0.53
C LEU A 153 9.73 -6.12 -0.53
N SER A 154 8.85 -7.11 -0.59
CA SER A 154 7.73 -7.14 -1.54
C SER A 154 6.76 -5.99 -1.31
N ALA A 155 6.36 -5.75 -0.05
CA ALA A 155 5.51 -4.62 0.29
C ALA A 155 6.14 -3.29 -0.13
N LEU A 156 7.41 -3.04 0.23
CA LEU A 156 8.14 -1.82 -0.12
C LEU A 156 8.28 -1.62 -1.64
N ARG A 157 8.58 -2.68 -2.39
CA ARG A 157 8.69 -2.62 -3.85
C ARG A 157 7.34 -2.36 -4.50
N LYS A 158 6.27 -3.03 -4.03
CA LYS A 158 4.89 -2.84 -4.53
C LYS A 158 4.44 -1.39 -4.36
N VAL A 159 4.70 -0.78 -3.21
CA VAL A 159 4.30 0.61 -2.96
C VAL A 159 5.21 1.63 -3.67
N SER A 160 6.46 1.29 -3.99
CA SER A 160 7.42 2.24 -4.62
C SER A 160 7.61 2.05 -6.13
N ILE A 161 6.97 1.07 -6.75
CA ILE A 161 7.18 0.70 -8.17
C ILE A 161 6.92 1.86 -9.14
N ASN A 162 6.00 2.77 -8.80
CA ASN A 162 5.62 3.92 -9.63
C ASN A 162 6.40 5.19 -9.28
N ASN A 163 7.35 5.13 -8.35
CA ASN A 163 8.13 6.31 -7.97
C ASN A 163 9.04 6.74 -9.13
N THR A 164 9.13 8.05 -9.34
CA THR A 164 10.12 8.61 -10.26
C THR A 164 11.54 8.47 -9.69
N GLY A 165 12.53 8.23 -10.54
CA GLY A 165 13.94 8.20 -10.13
C GLY A 165 14.34 6.95 -9.36
N LEU A 166 13.66 5.81 -9.56
CA LEU A 166 14.14 4.52 -9.04
C LEU A 166 15.57 4.26 -9.53
N LEU A 167 16.42 3.78 -8.63
CA LEU A 167 17.80 3.44 -8.97
C LEU A 167 17.81 2.15 -9.81
N GLY A 168 18.63 2.11 -10.87
CA GLY A 168 18.88 0.89 -11.65
C GLY A 168 19.98 0.00 -11.07
N SER A 169 20.73 0.52 -10.10
CA SER A 169 21.85 -0.15 -9.45
C SER A 169 22.00 0.28 -8.00
N TYR A 170 22.48 -0.61 -7.15
CA TYR A 170 22.69 -0.36 -5.72
C TYR A 170 23.95 -1.07 -5.21
N HIS A 171 24.32 -0.78 -3.97
CA HIS A 171 25.42 -1.46 -3.28
C HIS A 171 24.84 -2.49 -2.30
N PRO A 172 25.07 -3.81 -2.49
CA PRO A 172 24.61 -4.83 -1.56
C PRO A 172 25.28 -4.76 -0.18
N GLY A 173 26.44 -4.08 -0.12
CA GLY A 173 27.23 -3.91 1.09
C GLY A 173 26.93 -2.61 1.85
N VAL A 174 27.71 -2.37 2.90
CA VAL A 174 27.62 -1.16 3.74
C VAL A 174 28.85 -0.29 3.53
N PHE A 175 28.65 1.02 3.45
CA PHE A 175 29.73 2.00 3.44
C PHE A 175 30.35 2.14 4.84
N ARG A 176 31.64 1.81 4.99
CA ARG A 176 32.37 1.80 6.27
C ARG A 176 33.22 3.07 6.50
N GLY A 177 32.82 4.19 5.91
CA GLY A 177 33.48 5.49 6.09
C GLY A 177 34.63 5.75 5.10
N ASP A 178 35.33 4.71 4.66
CA ASP A 178 36.42 4.78 3.69
C ASP A 178 36.09 4.08 2.36
N LYS A 179 35.31 2.99 2.42
CA LYS A 179 34.91 2.21 1.25
C LYS A 179 33.63 1.41 1.46
N TRP A 180 33.06 0.97 0.35
CA TRP A 180 31.98 -0.02 0.32
C TRP A 180 32.50 -1.43 0.61
N SER A 181 31.76 -2.21 1.42
CA SER A 181 32.12 -3.60 1.71
C SER A 181 31.91 -4.56 0.54
N CYS A 182 31.06 -4.20 -0.43
CA CYS A 182 30.74 -5.03 -1.59
C CYS A 182 31.79 -4.91 -2.72
N CYS A 183 32.13 -3.69 -3.12
CA CYS A 183 32.97 -3.42 -4.31
C CYS A 183 34.25 -2.61 -4.02
N HIS A 184 34.47 -2.20 -2.78
CA HIS A 184 35.61 -1.39 -2.36
C HIS A 184 35.75 -0.01 -3.03
N GLN A 185 34.70 0.48 -3.69
CA GLN A 185 34.58 1.87 -4.09
C GLN A 185 34.70 2.79 -2.87
N LYS A 186 35.38 3.93 -3.04
CA LYS A 186 35.75 4.83 -1.94
C LYS A 186 34.71 5.92 -1.71
N ASP A 187 33.97 6.31 -2.74
CA ASP A 187 32.97 7.36 -2.61
C ASP A 187 31.59 6.77 -2.28
N LYS A 188 30.95 7.32 -1.25
CA LYS A 188 29.59 6.91 -0.84
C LYS A 188 28.55 7.17 -1.93
N THR A 189 28.82 8.07 -2.85
CA THR A 189 27.89 8.46 -3.93
C THR A 189 28.16 7.73 -5.24
N ASP A 190 29.14 6.83 -5.28
CA ASP A 190 29.45 6.06 -6.48
C ASP A 190 28.29 5.15 -6.90
N LEU A 191 28.22 4.87 -8.20
CA LEU A 191 27.21 4.01 -8.80
C LEU A 191 27.23 2.62 -8.16
N GLY A 192 26.03 2.11 -7.87
CA GLY A 192 25.83 0.77 -7.31
C GLY A 192 26.53 -0.34 -8.11
N CYS A 193 27.15 -1.28 -7.41
CA CYS A 193 27.86 -2.39 -8.05
C CYS A 193 26.96 -3.58 -8.45
N ASP A 194 25.70 -3.59 -8.04
CA ASP A 194 24.72 -4.63 -8.38
C ASP A 194 23.44 -3.99 -8.93
N LYS A 195 22.65 -4.75 -9.70
CA LYS A 195 21.42 -4.26 -10.33
C LYS A 195 20.25 -4.31 -9.35
N THR A 196 19.45 -3.25 -9.32
CA THR A 196 18.18 -3.30 -8.58
C THR A 196 17.21 -4.24 -9.26
N ARG A 197 16.46 -4.99 -8.46
CA ARG A 197 15.44 -5.91 -8.96
C ARG A 197 14.12 -5.15 -9.01
N SER A 198 13.87 -4.47 -10.11
CA SER A 198 12.58 -3.80 -10.37
C SER A 198 11.44 -4.80 -10.60
N ARG A 199 11.77 -6.05 -10.93
CA ARG A 199 10.81 -7.14 -11.18
C ARG A 199 10.96 -8.23 -10.14
N VAL A 200 9.84 -8.60 -9.54
CA VAL A 200 9.70 -9.86 -8.80
C VAL A 200 9.85 -10.97 -9.83
N THR A 201 11.01 -11.63 -9.89
CA THR A 201 11.14 -12.91 -10.58
C THR A 201 10.44 -13.96 -9.71
N LEU A 202 9.14 -14.09 -9.93
CA LEU A 202 8.30 -15.16 -9.41
C LEU A 202 8.76 -16.46 -10.08
N GLN A 203 9.83 -17.08 -9.58
CA GLN A 203 10.10 -18.49 -9.91
C GLN A 203 9.75 -19.40 -8.72
N GLU A 204 9.73 -18.86 -7.49
CA GLU A 204 9.45 -19.65 -6.27
C GLU A 204 8.77 -18.84 -5.15
N TRP A 205 8.23 -17.64 -5.43
CA TRP A 205 7.63 -16.80 -4.40
C TRP A 205 6.15 -16.58 -4.69
N ASN A 206 5.28 -16.99 -3.77
CA ASN A 206 3.87 -16.58 -3.77
C ASN A 206 3.76 -15.32 -2.91
N ASP A 207 3.22 -14.23 -3.45
CA ASP A 207 2.95 -13.02 -2.67
C ASP A 207 1.81 -13.31 -1.68
N PRO A 208 2.06 -13.34 -0.35
CA PRO A 208 1.02 -13.58 0.65
C PRO A 208 -0.03 -12.46 0.72
N LEU A 209 0.14 -11.40 -0.08
CA LEU A 209 -0.74 -10.23 -0.18
C LEU A 209 -1.26 -10.03 -1.61
N ASP A 210 -1.25 -11.09 -2.44
CA ASP A 210 -1.90 -11.06 -3.73
C ASP A 210 -3.40 -11.34 -3.57
N HIS A 211 -4.17 -10.25 -3.51
CA HIS A 211 -5.62 -10.33 -3.40
C HIS A 211 -6.27 -11.06 -4.58
N ASP A 212 -5.64 -11.05 -5.77
CA ASP A 212 -6.18 -11.75 -6.95
C ASP A 212 -5.96 -13.26 -6.80
N LEU A 213 -4.79 -13.69 -6.30
CA LEU A 213 -4.52 -15.10 -6.00
C LEU A 213 -5.40 -15.62 -4.85
N GLU A 214 -5.53 -14.85 -3.76
CA GLU A 214 -6.44 -15.17 -2.65
C GLU A 214 -7.89 -15.31 -3.14
N ALA A 215 -8.36 -14.38 -3.99
CA ALA A 215 -9.69 -14.45 -4.60
C ALA A 215 -9.85 -15.72 -5.46
N GLN A 216 -8.83 -16.10 -6.25
CA GLN A 216 -8.83 -17.34 -7.03
C GLN A 216 -8.84 -18.60 -6.16
N LEU A 217 -8.10 -18.60 -5.04
CA LEU A 217 -8.09 -19.71 -4.08
C LEU A 217 -9.44 -19.86 -3.37
N ILE A 218 -10.04 -18.75 -2.94
CA ILE A 218 -11.38 -18.72 -2.33
C ILE A 218 -12.42 -19.22 -3.34
N TYR A 219 -12.39 -18.73 -4.58
CA TYR A 219 -13.28 -19.20 -5.66
C TYR A 219 -13.16 -20.71 -5.87
N ARG A 220 -11.93 -21.23 -6.00
CA ARG A 220 -11.68 -22.67 -6.17
C ARG A 220 -12.18 -23.49 -4.97
N HIS A 221 -12.00 -22.99 -3.75
CA HIS A 221 -12.48 -23.66 -2.55
C HIS A 221 -14.01 -23.71 -2.50
N LEU A 222 -14.65 -22.57 -2.77
CA LEU A 222 -16.10 -22.43 -2.87
C LEU A 222 -16.71 -23.37 -3.91
N LEU A 223 -16.08 -23.50 -5.09
CA LEU A 223 -16.46 -24.47 -6.12
C LEU A 223 -16.32 -25.91 -5.64
N GLY A 224 -15.21 -26.25 -4.97
CA GLY A 224 -15.00 -27.60 -4.44
C GLY A 224 -16.06 -28.01 -3.40
N MET A 225 -16.65 -27.04 -2.71
CA MET A 225 -17.71 -27.26 -1.72
C MET A 225 -19.12 -27.33 -2.33
N GLU A 226 -19.32 -26.95 -3.60
CA GLU A 226 -20.65 -26.81 -4.21
C GLU A 226 -21.48 -28.10 -4.12
N ALA A 227 -20.88 -29.25 -4.42
CA ALA A 227 -21.58 -30.54 -4.36
C ALA A 227 -22.08 -30.87 -2.95
N ALA A 228 -21.25 -30.62 -1.94
CA ALA A 228 -21.60 -30.82 -0.53
C ALA A 228 -22.69 -29.84 -0.07
N LEU A 229 -22.62 -28.58 -0.52
CA LEU A 229 -23.66 -27.58 -0.24
C LEU A 229 -25.01 -27.97 -0.86
N ARG A 230 -25.02 -28.47 -2.10
CA ARG A 230 -26.25 -28.96 -2.77
C ARG A 230 -26.85 -30.19 -2.08
N GLU A 231 -26.01 -31.10 -1.58
CA GLU A 231 -26.46 -32.24 -0.80
C GLU A 231 -27.11 -31.81 0.53
N LYS A 232 -26.44 -30.93 1.28
CA LYS A 232 -26.98 -30.38 2.54
C LYS A 232 -28.26 -29.57 2.33
N HIS A 233 -28.36 -28.82 1.24
CA HIS A 233 -29.58 -28.12 0.87
C HIS A 233 -30.75 -29.08 0.67
N ARG A 234 -30.54 -30.20 -0.05
CA ARG A 234 -31.56 -31.24 -0.24
C ARG A 234 -31.97 -31.94 1.05
N GLU A 235 -31.01 -32.24 1.93
CA GLU A 235 -31.30 -32.85 3.24
C GLU A 235 -32.17 -31.95 4.11
N LEU A 236 -31.86 -30.64 4.14
CA LEU A 236 -32.59 -29.66 4.93
C LEU A 236 -33.97 -29.37 4.34
N SER A 237 -34.09 -29.26 3.02
CA SER A 237 -35.39 -29.08 2.36
C SER A 237 -36.31 -30.29 2.56
N ALA A 238 -35.75 -31.52 2.52
CA ALA A 238 -36.51 -32.74 2.80
C ALA A 238 -36.97 -32.83 4.27
N GLY A 239 -36.17 -32.32 5.21
CA GLY A 239 -36.53 -32.24 6.62
C GLY A 239 -37.60 -31.17 6.91
N THR A 240 -37.56 -30.03 6.21
CA THR A 240 -38.55 -28.95 6.35
C THR A 240 -39.91 -29.31 5.76
N GLU A 241 -39.97 -30.06 4.65
CA GLU A 241 -41.25 -30.55 4.10
C GLU A 241 -41.96 -31.54 5.04
N ALA A 242 -41.20 -32.37 5.77
CA ALA A 242 -41.77 -33.27 6.78
C ALA A 242 -42.30 -32.52 8.02
N ALA A 243 -41.72 -31.36 8.36
CA ALA A 243 -42.13 -30.53 9.51
C ALA A 243 -43.28 -29.55 9.17
N SER A 244 -43.35 -29.06 7.93
CA SER A 244 -44.36 -28.09 7.47
C SER A 244 -45.77 -28.71 7.33
N MET A 245 -45.87 -30.04 7.20
CA MET A 245 -47.14 -30.78 7.18
C MET A 245 -47.91 -30.73 8.52
N LEU A 246 -47.30 -30.26 9.62
CA LEU A 246 -47.93 -30.25 10.96
C LEU A 246 -48.30 -28.86 11.49
N THR A 247 -47.79 -27.76 10.93
CA THR A 247 -48.11 -26.42 11.45
C THR A 247 -48.05 -25.39 10.32
N GLY A 248 -49.22 -24.87 9.93
CA GLY A 248 -49.31 -23.74 9.01
C GLY A 248 -49.14 -22.41 9.75
N CYS A 249 -48.07 -21.68 9.45
CA CYS A 249 -48.04 -20.23 9.35
C CYS A 249 -46.68 -19.81 8.79
N GLY A 250 -46.67 -18.88 7.82
CA GLY A 250 -45.47 -18.46 7.13
C GLY A 250 -44.71 -17.34 7.82
N GLU A 251 -43.42 -17.31 7.55
CA GLU A 251 -42.65 -16.13 7.15
C GLU A 251 -41.66 -16.64 6.10
N ALA A 252 -41.52 -15.94 4.98
CA ALA A 252 -40.53 -16.28 3.95
C ALA A 252 -39.14 -15.94 4.49
N SER A 253 -38.61 -16.83 5.34
CA SER A 253 -37.20 -16.81 5.70
C SER A 253 -36.42 -17.07 4.41
N GLU A 254 -35.61 -16.11 4.00
CA GLU A 254 -34.71 -16.32 2.87
C GLU A 254 -33.83 -17.54 3.17
N ASP A 255 -33.82 -18.52 2.26
CA ASP A 255 -33.01 -19.73 2.38
C ASP A 255 -31.54 -19.36 2.14
N PRO A 256 -30.68 -19.31 3.18
CA PRO A 256 -29.32 -18.83 3.04
C PRO A 256 -28.45 -19.75 2.18
N LEU A 257 -28.80 -21.04 2.11
CA LEU A 257 -28.11 -22.01 1.26
C LEU A 257 -28.50 -21.84 -0.20
N ALA A 258 -29.77 -21.56 -0.48
CA ALA A 258 -30.20 -21.21 -1.84
C ALA A 258 -29.53 -19.92 -2.32
N GLN A 259 -29.41 -18.90 -1.47
CA GLN A 259 -28.68 -17.67 -1.80
C GLN A 259 -27.20 -17.94 -2.07
N LEU A 260 -26.54 -18.74 -1.23
CA LEU A 260 -25.13 -19.09 -1.44
C LEU A 260 -24.92 -19.86 -2.76
N LEU A 261 -25.81 -20.80 -3.09
CA LEU A 261 -25.78 -21.53 -4.35
C LEU A 261 -26.00 -20.60 -5.56
N GLN A 262 -26.87 -19.60 -5.43
CA GLN A 262 -27.07 -18.59 -6.47
C GLN A 262 -25.80 -17.74 -6.67
N VAL A 263 -25.18 -17.27 -5.58
CA VAL A 263 -23.91 -16.51 -5.65
C VAL A 263 -22.80 -17.33 -6.31
N LEU A 264 -22.71 -18.63 -6.03
CA LEU A 264 -21.74 -19.51 -6.68
C LEU A 264 -21.97 -19.62 -8.19
N GLN A 265 -23.23 -19.68 -8.61
CA GLN A 265 -23.60 -19.72 -10.03
C GLN A 265 -23.24 -18.41 -10.73
N ASP A 266 -23.56 -17.26 -10.12
CA ASP A 266 -23.21 -15.94 -10.65
C ASP A 266 -21.67 -15.78 -10.78
N LEU A 267 -20.91 -16.28 -9.79
CA LEU A 267 -19.45 -16.29 -9.82
C LEU A 267 -18.90 -17.16 -10.96
N GLN A 268 -19.48 -18.35 -11.19
CA GLN A 268 -19.11 -19.23 -12.31
C GLN A 268 -19.37 -18.55 -13.66
N GLU A 269 -20.52 -17.93 -13.84
CA GLU A 269 -20.87 -17.21 -15.07
C GLU A 269 -19.92 -16.04 -15.34
N ALA A 270 -19.65 -15.22 -14.31
CA ALA A 270 -18.71 -14.11 -14.41
C ALA A 270 -17.27 -14.59 -14.72
N HIS A 271 -16.82 -15.67 -14.08
CA HIS A 271 -15.50 -16.26 -14.34
C HIS A 271 -15.40 -16.80 -15.77
N SER A 272 -16.47 -17.41 -16.29
CA SER A 272 -16.55 -17.96 -17.65
C SER A 272 -16.51 -16.89 -18.74
N CYS A 273 -17.01 -15.70 -18.43
CA CYS A 273 -17.02 -14.55 -19.35
C CYS A 273 -15.68 -13.79 -19.39
N SER A 274 -14.71 -14.14 -18.54
CA SER A 274 -13.40 -13.49 -18.50
C SER A 274 -12.46 -14.04 -19.59
N PRO A 275 -11.92 -13.19 -20.49
CA PRO A 275 -11.10 -13.64 -21.61
C PRO A 275 -9.64 -13.86 -21.18
N VAL A 276 -9.36 -14.79 -20.26
CA VAL A 276 -7.99 -15.27 -20.03
C VAL A 276 -8.02 -16.74 -19.59
N SER A 277 -7.84 -17.67 -20.53
CA SER A 277 -7.33 -19.02 -20.26
C SER A 277 -6.90 -19.70 -21.55
N SER A 278 -5.67 -19.42 -21.98
CA SER A 278 -4.92 -20.38 -22.80
C SER A 278 -3.46 -20.37 -22.39
N LEU A 279 -3.19 -20.96 -21.21
CA LEU A 279 -1.87 -21.51 -20.91
C LEU A 279 -2.06 -22.92 -20.32
N PRO A 280 -1.22 -23.90 -20.70
CA PRO A 280 -1.48 -25.31 -20.41
C PRO A 280 -1.34 -25.62 -18.92
N LEU A 281 -2.21 -26.51 -18.41
CA LEU A 281 -2.02 -27.17 -17.12
C LEU A 281 -0.70 -27.93 -17.13
N GLU A 282 0.30 -27.47 -16.37
CA GLU A 282 1.30 -28.37 -15.82
C GLU A 282 0.81 -28.93 -14.47
N PRO A 283 1.08 -30.21 -14.17
CA PRO A 283 0.52 -30.85 -12.99
C PRO A 283 1.28 -30.38 -11.74
N ASN A 284 0.69 -29.47 -10.98
CA ASN A 284 1.15 -29.18 -9.62
C ASN A 284 0.83 -30.38 -8.74
N CYS A 285 1.87 -31.15 -8.43
CA CYS A 285 1.89 -32.21 -7.43
C CYS A 285 1.51 -31.59 -6.07
N LEU A 286 0.27 -31.82 -5.64
CA LEU A 286 -0.19 -31.49 -4.29
C LEU A 286 0.51 -32.45 -3.31
N LEU A 287 1.36 -31.88 -2.45
CA LEU A 287 1.73 -32.53 -1.20
C LEU A 287 0.47 -32.66 -0.35
N GLU A 288 0.05 -33.92 -0.14
CA GLU A 288 -1.02 -34.30 0.76
C GLU A 288 -0.76 -33.71 2.16
N LEU A 289 -1.75 -32.96 2.66
CA LEU A 289 -1.85 -32.62 4.07
C LEU A 289 -2.14 -33.92 4.82
N GLN A 290 -1.12 -34.50 5.44
CA GLN A 290 -1.31 -35.56 6.43
C GLN A 290 -1.93 -34.94 7.69
N THR A 291 -3.10 -35.47 8.05
CA THR A 291 -3.76 -35.36 9.35
C THR A 291 -2.92 -35.98 10.47
#